data_AF-A0A968TTB2-F1
#
_entry.id   AF-A0A968TTB2-F1
#
_cell.length_a   1.000
_cell.length_b   1.000
_cell.length_c   1.000
_cell.angle_alpha   90.00
_cell.angle_beta   90.00
_cell.angle_gamma   90.00
#
_symmetry.space_group_name_H-M   'P 1'
#
loop_
_entity.id
_entity.type
_entity.pdbx_description
1 polymer ?
#
loop_
_entity_poly.entity_id
_entity_poly.type
_entity_poly.pdbx_seq_one_letter_code
_entity_poly.pdbx_strand_id
1 'polypeptide(L)'
;MPLERPEVANERGLLGLELGEIDESLSFLRLAAERFSNSARIRYALARAERAKVQASGVISDDLAAAWGRLARVDDRLRAVRLLGEGRTYLASHEGAVEAKASDCFGELGWRIQKILESHREHEAQEGKDRLPFMVEWAQELRSHLFGDAVVRGVVDLPDLDILRQRIAEHATELDLQEESLTYRSSAV
;
A
#
# COMPACT_ATOMS: atom_id res chain seq x y z
N MET A 1 28.97 3.56 -0.42
CA MET A 1 28.68 3.76 1.02
C MET A 1 28.11 2.45 1.56
N PRO A 2 28.60 1.91 2.69
CA PRO A 2 28.10 0.63 3.19
C PRO A 2 26.64 0.71 3.62
N LEU A 3 25.82 -0.22 3.15
CA LEU A 3 24.45 -0.44 3.62
C LEU A 3 24.52 -1.22 4.94
N GLU A 4 24.49 -0.54 6.08
CA GLU A 4 24.82 -1.19 7.36
C GLU A 4 23.67 -2.05 7.90
N ARG A 5 22.41 -1.62 7.73
CA ARG A 5 21.20 -2.31 8.20
C ARG A 5 19.98 -2.02 7.31
N PRO A 6 19.02 -2.95 7.19
CA PRO A 6 17.83 -2.74 6.36
C PRO A 6 16.94 -1.59 6.85
N GLU A 7 16.89 -1.32 8.16
CA GLU A 7 16.10 -0.21 8.71
C GLU A 7 16.65 1.15 8.28
N VAL A 8 17.97 1.33 8.42
CA VAL A 8 18.66 2.58 8.03
C VAL A 8 18.56 2.80 6.52
N ALA A 9 18.69 1.73 5.73
CA ALA A 9 18.51 1.81 4.29
C ALA A 9 17.05 2.13 3.89
N ASN A 10 16.07 1.59 4.61
CA ASN A 10 14.66 1.94 4.40
C ASN A 10 14.41 3.43 4.70
N GLU A 11 14.77 3.90 5.89
CA GLU A 11 14.56 5.28 6.33
C GLU A 11 15.24 6.29 5.40
N ARG A 12 16.49 6.00 5.01
CA ARG A 12 17.21 6.85 4.07
C ARG A 12 16.53 6.91 2.70
N GLY A 13 16.07 5.76 2.19
CA GLY A 13 15.39 5.72 0.91
C GLY A 13 14.08 6.52 0.94
N LEU A 14 13.27 6.37 1.99
CA LEU A 14 12.04 7.13 2.17
C LEU A 14 12.30 8.63 2.35
N LEU A 15 13.33 9.01 3.12
CA LEU A 15 13.71 10.41 3.29
C LEU A 15 14.09 11.07 1.96
N GLY A 16 14.84 10.38 1.10
CA GLY A 16 15.18 10.92 -0.22
C GLY A 16 13.95 11.15 -1.10
N LEU A 17 12.90 10.32 -0.98
CA LEU A 17 11.62 10.56 -1.67
C LEU A 17 10.93 11.82 -1.17
N GLU A 18 10.89 12.04 0.14
CA GLU A 18 10.32 13.26 0.74
C GLU A 18 11.09 14.53 0.34
N LEU A 19 12.39 14.40 0.04
CA LEU A 19 13.23 15.47 -0.46
C LEU A 19 13.12 15.68 -1.99
N GLY A 20 12.34 14.86 -2.70
CA GLY A 20 12.19 14.93 -4.15
C GLY A 20 13.34 14.28 -4.96
N GLU A 21 14.27 13.60 -4.29
CA GLU A 21 15.42 12.89 -4.88
C GLU A 21 14.99 11.50 -5.39
N ILE A 22 13.96 11.45 -6.25
CA ILE A 22 13.29 10.20 -6.65
C ILE A 22 14.26 9.22 -7.31
N ASP A 23 15.08 9.69 -8.26
CA ASP A 23 15.98 8.82 -9.03
C ASP A 23 17.17 8.32 -8.21
N GLU A 24 17.74 9.17 -7.34
CA GLU A 24 18.79 8.76 -6.40
C GLU A 24 18.25 7.75 -5.38
N SER A 25 17.06 8.02 -4.82
CA SER A 25 16.42 7.15 -3.83
C SER A 25 16.08 5.80 -4.43
N LEU A 26 15.54 5.78 -5.65
CA LEU A 26 15.20 4.55 -6.35
C LEU A 26 16.43 3.70 -6.65
N SER A 27 17.50 4.34 -7.16
CA SER A 27 18.77 3.66 -7.41
C SER A 27 19.37 3.07 -6.13
N PHE A 28 19.33 3.82 -5.03
CA PHE A 28 19.79 3.37 -3.72
C PHE A 28 18.95 2.19 -3.19
N LEU A 29 17.62 2.26 -3.28
CA LEU A 29 16.71 1.22 -2.81
C LEU A 29 16.80 -0.06 -3.63
N ARG A 30 17.09 0.03 -4.94
CA ARG A 30 17.37 -1.16 -5.78
C ARG A 30 18.60 -1.90 -5.28
N LEU A 31 19.71 -1.19 -5.01
CA LEU A 31 20.91 -1.77 -4.41
C LEU A 31 20.65 -2.34 -3.01
N ALA A 32 19.83 -1.66 -2.21
CA ALA A 32 19.43 -2.16 -0.90
C ALA A 32 18.59 -3.44 -1.00
N ALA A 33 17.69 -3.54 -1.98
CA ALA A 33 16.86 -4.72 -2.20
C ALA A 33 17.65 -5.94 -2.70
N GLU A 34 18.76 -5.74 -3.40
CA GLU A 34 19.69 -6.82 -3.74
C GLU A 34 20.37 -7.39 -2.49
N ARG A 35 20.80 -6.51 -1.58
CA ARG A 35 21.47 -6.90 -0.33
C ARG A 35 20.53 -7.47 0.72
N PHE A 36 19.33 -6.93 0.82
CA PHE A 36 18.32 -7.27 1.83
C PHE A 36 17.05 -7.82 1.17
N SER A 37 17.21 -8.87 0.37
CA SER A 37 16.17 -9.42 -0.52
C SER A 37 14.88 -9.87 0.16
N ASN A 38 14.96 -10.24 1.45
CA ASN A 38 13.82 -10.68 2.27
C ASN A 38 13.27 -9.59 3.20
N SER A 39 13.81 -8.37 3.18
CA SER A 39 13.31 -7.30 4.05
C SER A 39 12.02 -6.71 3.48
N ALA A 40 10.91 -6.92 4.18
CA ALA A 40 9.61 -6.35 3.78
C ALA A 40 9.64 -4.82 3.76
N ARG A 41 10.39 -4.20 4.68
CA ARG A 41 10.60 -2.74 4.73
C ARG A 41 11.31 -2.24 3.47
N ILE A 42 12.43 -2.85 3.08
CA ILE A 42 13.13 -2.47 1.84
C ILE A 42 12.26 -2.69 0.60
N ARG A 43 11.51 -3.79 0.54
CA ARG A 43 10.57 -4.05 -0.57
C ARG A 43 9.47 -2.99 -0.62
N TYR A 44 8.94 -2.60 0.53
CA TYR A 44 7.95 -1.53 0.65
C TYR A 44 8.52 -0.18 0.20
N ALA A 45 9.66 0.25 0.73
CA ALA A 45 10.28 1.51 0.35
C ALA A 45 10.61 1.57 -1.14
N LEU A 46 11.13 0.47 -1.70
CA LEU A 46 11.35 0.36 -3.15
C LEU A 46 10.02 0.52 -3.91
N ALA A 47 8.95 -0.15 -3.51
CA ALA A 47 7.66 -0.04 -4.18
C ALA A 47 7.04 1.38 -4.05
N ARG A 48 7.26 2.07 -2.93
CA ARG A 48 6.87 3.48 -2.73
C ARG A 48 7.67 4.43 -3.61
N ALA A 49 8.99 4.23 -3.74
CA ALA A 49 9.85 4.99 -4.65
C ALA A 49 9.43 4.83 -6.12
N GLU A 50 9.13 3.59 -6.51
CA GLU A 50 8.60 3.24 -7.81
C GLU A 50 7.24 3.94 -8.08
N ARG A 51 6.32 3.96 -7.10
CA ARG A 51 5.06 4.75 -7.20
C ARG A 51 5.34 6.24 -7.37
N ALA A 52 6.25 6.81 -6.60
CA ALA A 52 6.62 8.22 -6.73
C ALA A 52 7.15 8.56 -8.13
N LYS A 53 7.93 7.65 -8.73
CA LYS A 53 8.38 7.80 -10.13
C LYS A 53 7.23 7.81 -11.12
N VAL A 54 6.22 6.94 -10.95
CA VAL A 54 5.01 6.93 -11.79
C VAL A 54 4.21 8.22 -11.60
N GLN A 55 4.05 8.71 -10.36
CA GLN A 55 3.36 9.97 -10.11
C GLN A 55 4.05 11.17 -10.78
N ALA A 56 5.38 11.15 -10.84
CA ALA A 56 6.16 12.21 -11.49
C ALA A 56 6.15 12.13 -13.02
N SER A 57 6.22 10.92 -13.59
CA SER A 57 6.37 10.72 -15.05
C SER A 57 5.05 10.44 -15.77
N GLY A 58 4.07 9.90 -15.06
CA GLY A 58 2.83 9.40 -15.62
C GLY A 58 2.91 8.06 -16.34
N VAL A 59 4.09 7.42 -16.36
CA VAL A 59 4.38 6.23 -17.17
C VAL A 59 4.64 5.05 -16.25
N ILE A 60 3.97 3.93 -16.51
CA ILE A 60 4.19 2.69 -15.78
C ILE A 60 5.15 1.79 -16.57
N SER A 61 6.15 1.23 -15.91
CA SER A 61 7.02 0.22 -16.51
C SER A 61 6.58 -1.18 -16.07
N ASP A 62 6.93 -2.20 -16.84
CA ASP A 62 6.60 -3.59 -16.48
C ASP A 62 7.25 -4.03 -15.16
N ASP A 63 8.41 -3.47 -14.83
CA ASP A 63 9.13 -3.74 -13.57
C ASP A 63 8.50 -3.06 -12.34
N LEU A 64 7.75 -1.97 -12.56
CA LEU A 64 7.11 -1.15 -11.51
C LEU A 64 5.98 -1.91 -10.80
N ALA A 65 5.08 -2.55 -11.55
CA ALA A 65 4.00 -3.37 -10.98
C ALA A 65 4.55 -4.60 -10.22
N ALA A 66 5.67 -5.15 -10.69
CA ALA A 66 6.31 -6.29 -10.04
C ALA A 66 6.89 -5.96 -8.65
N ALA A 67 7.19 -4.68 -8.35
CA ALA A 67 7.73 -4.28 -7.06
C ALA A 67 6.75 -4.52 -5.91
N TRP A 68 5.50 -4.12 -6.07
CA TRP A 68 4.43 -4.41 -5.12
C TRP A 68 4.10 -5.91 -5.06
N GLY A 69 4.09 -6.59 -6.21
CA GLY A 69 3.90 -8.04 -6.29
C GLY A 69 4.91 -8.83 -5.43
N ARG A 70 6.14 -8.34 -5.31
CA ARG A 70 7.18 -8.93 -4.47
C ARG A 70 6.96 -8.71 -2.96
N LEU A 71 6.19 -7.70 -2.55
CA LEU A 71 5.92 -7.42 -1.13
C LEU A 71 5.09 -8.52 -0.47
N ALA A 72 4.00 -8.97 -1.11
CA ALA A 72 3.15 -10.02 -0.57
C ALA A 72 3.82 -11.41 -0.56
N ARG A 73 4.86 -11.62 -1.37
CA ARG A 73 5.66 -12.86 -1.33
C ARG A 73 6.54 -12.95 -0.09
N VAL A 74 6.81 -11.83 0.57
CA VAL A 74 7.59 -11.79 1.82
C VAL A 74 6.69 -12.12 3.02
N ASP A 75 5.47 -11.55 3.05
CA ASP A 75 4.47 -11.82 4.09
C ASP A 75 3.06 -11.63 3.51
N ASP A 76 2.22 -12.66 3.61
CA ASP A 76 0.83 -12.65 3.16
C ASP A 76 -0.01 -11.57 3.86
N ARG A 77 0.36 -11.16 5.09
CA ARG A 77 -0.28 -10.07 5.83
C ARG A 77 -0.12 -8.74 5.09
N LEU A 78 0.92 -8.59 4.26
CA LEU A 78 1.16 -7.41 3.44
C LEU A 78 0.40 -7.41 2.12
N ARG A 79 -0.44 -8.43 1.86
CA ARG A 79 -1.28 -8.45 0.66
C ARG A 79 -2.20 -7.25 0.58
N ALA A 80 -2.69 -6.73 1.70
CA ALA A 80 -3.53 -5.54 1.72
C ALA A 80 -2.74 -4.27 1.37
N VAL A 81 -1.51 -4.14 1.89
CA VAL A 81 -0.57 -3.07 1.51
C VAL A 81 -0.23 -3.15 0.02
N ARG A 82 0.01 -4.36 -0.50
CA ARG A 82 0.24 -4.58 -1.93
C ARG A 82 -0.92 -4.06 -2.77
N LEU A 83 -2.15 -4.46 -2.46
CA LEU A 83 -3.34 -4.05 -3.22
C LEU A 83 -3.53 -2.53 -3.20
N LEU A 84 -3.33 -1.90 -2.04
CA LEU A 84 -3.38 -0.45 -1.90
C LEU A 84 -2.31 0.23 -2.75
N GLY A 85 -1.06 -0.23 -2.63
CA GLY A 85 0.06 0.33 -3.36
C GLY A 85 -0.04 0.16 -4.88
N GLU A 86 -0.43 -1.03 -5.35
CA GLU A 86 -0.67 -1.32 -6.77
C GLU A 86 -1.81 -0.47 -7.32
N GLY A 87 -2.96 -0.43 -6.64
CA GLY A 87 -4.12 0.36 -7.08
C GLY A 87 -3.76 1.84 -7.21
N ARG A 88 -3.06 2.41 -6.24
CA ARG A 88 -2.58 3.80 -6.27
C ARG A 88 -1.56 4.04 -7.38
N THR A 89 -0.67 3.07 -7.65
CA THR A 89 0.33 3.16 -8.72
C THR A 89 -0.35 3.14 -10.09
N TYR A 90 -1.35 2.27 -10.29
CA TYR A 90 -2.13 2.23 -11.52
C TYR A 90 -2.90 3.54 -11.73
N LEU A 91 -3.56 4.08 -10.70
CA LEU A 91 -4.29 5.35 -10.82
C LEU A 91 -3.39 6.57 -11.08
N ALA A 92 -2.11 6.50 -10.71
CA ALA A 92 -1.13 7.54 -11.00
C ALA A 92 -0.62 7.54 -12.45
N SER A 93 -0.87 6.47 -13.22
CA SER A 93 -0.50 6.38 -14.63
C SER A 93 -1.52 7.06 -15.53
N HIS A 94 -1.06 7.66 -16.63
CA HIS A 94 -1.92 8.24 -17.67
C HIS A 94 -2.27 7.24 -18.78
N GLU A 95 -1.85 5.98 -18.65
CA GLU A 95 -2.07 4.96 -19.67
C GLU A 95 -3.47 4.34 -19.55
N GLY A 96 -4.29 4.39 -20.61
CA GLY A 96 -5.71 3.99 -20.56
C GLY A 96 -6.01 2.52 -20.21
N ALA A 97 -5.01 1.63 -20.17
CA ALA A 97 -5.18 0.22 -19.81
C ALA A 97 -4.99 -0.09 -18.31
N VAL A 98 -4.74 0.94 -17.48
CA VAL A 98 -4.43 0.77 -16.05
C VAL A 98 -5.66 0.83 -15.13
N GLU A 99 -6.77 1.39 -15.62
CA GLU A 99 -7.98 1.60 -14.81
C GLU A 99 -8.63 0.29 -14.38
N ALA A 100 -8.70 -0.71 -15.27
CA ALA A 100 -9.20 -2.05 -14.93
C ALA A 100 -8.34 -2.70 -13.82
N LYS A 101 -7.02 -2.54 -13.89
CA LYS A 101 -6.10 -3.08 -12.89
C LYS A 101 -6.24 -2.36 -11.54
N ALA A 102 -6.45 -1.05 -11.56
CA ALA A 102 -6.76 -0.27 -10.36
C ALA A 102 -8.07 -0.76 -9.73
N SER A 103 -9.13 -0.92 -10.52
CA SER A 103 -10.42 -1.45 -10.08
C SER A 103 -10.28 -2.83 -9.45
N ASP A 104 -9.55 -3.76 -10.07
CA ASP A 104 -9.32 -5.09 -9.50
C ASP A 104 -8.62 -5.00 -8.13
N CYS A 105 -7.60 -4.13 -8.01
CA CYS A 105 -6.88 -3.92 -6.77
C CYS A 105 -7.79 -3.37 -5.65
N PHE A 106 -8.54 -2.30 -5.94
CA PHE A 106 -9.42 -1.67 -4.96
C PHE A 106 -10.64 -2.52 -4.63
N GLY A 107 -11.17 -3.29 -5.59
CA GLY A 107 -12.27 -4.22 -5.38
C GLY A 107 -11.86 -5.36 -4.44
N GLU A 108 -10.69 -5.96 -4.66
CA GLU A 108 -10.16 -6.97 -3.73
C GLU A 108 -9.86 -6.37 -2.35
N LEU A 109 -9.28 -5.16 -2.30
CA LEU A 109 -8.98 -4.47 -1.06
C LEU A 109 -10.26 -4.18 -0.25
N GLY A 110 -11.30 -3.66 -0.91
CA GLY A 110 -12.59 -3.38 -0.30
C GLY A 110 -13.22 -4.65 0.28
N TRP A 111 -13.23 -5.74 -0.49
CA TRP A 111 -13.72 -7.03 -0.01
C TRP A 111 -12.96 -7.53 1.23
N ARG A 112 -11.63 -7.39 1.24
CA ARG A 112 -10.78 -7.78 2.40
C ARG A 112 -11.09 -6.95 3.64
N ILE A 113 -11.18 -5.63 3.48
CA ILE A 113 -11.56 -4.71 4.56
C ILE A 113 -12.90 -5.13 5.12
N GLN A 114 -13.89 -5.38 4.26
CA GLN A 114 -15.22 -5.79 4.69
C GLN A 114 -15.20 -7.11 5.47
N LYS A 115 -14.40 -8.09 5.03
CA LYS A 115 -14.23 -9.36 5.77
C LYS A 115 -13.64 -9.18 7.16
N ILE A 116 -12.64 -8.29 7.33
CA ILE A 116 -12.06 -7.98 8.63
C ILE A 116 -13.14 -7.37 9.56
N LEU A 117 -13.91 -6.42 9.04
CA LEU A 117 -14.94 -5.71 9.82
C LEU A 117 -16.13 -6.62 10.19
N GLU A 118 -16.56 -7.49 9.27
CA GLU A 118 -17.64 -8.47 9.52
C GLU A 118 -17.23 -9.50 10.57
N SER A 119 -16.05 -10.10 10.41
CA SER A 119 -15.54 -11.13 11.35
C SER A 119 -15.41 -10.60 12.77
N HIS A 120 -15.00 -9.33 12.92
CA HIS A 120 -14.91 -8.70 14.24
C HIS A 120 -16.29 -8.46 14.87
N ARG A 121 -17.27 -7.95 14.10
CA ARG A 121 -18.65 -7.75 14.61
C ARG A 121 -19.28 -9.05 15.09
N GLU A 122 -19.03 -10.15 14.38
CA GLU A 122 -19.50 -11.48 14.78
C GLU A 122 -18.88 -11.93 16.12
N HIS A 123 -17.59 -11.66 16.33
CA HIS A 123 -16.91 -11.93 17.61
C HIS A 123 -17.40 -11.04 18.76
N GLU A 124 -17.53 -9.72 18.55
CA GLU A 124 -18.04 -8.81 19.59
C GLU A 124 -19.46 -9.19 20.05
N ALA A 125 -20.30 -9.67 19.12
CA ALA A 125 -21.63 -10.15 19.42
C ALA A 125 -21.63 -11.43 20.29
N GLN A 126 -20.54 -12.20 20.28
CA GLN A 126 -20.41 -13.47 20.99
C GLN A 126 -19.63 -13.34 22.32
N GLU A 127 -18.60 -12.50 22.39
CA GLU A 127 -17.64 -12.49 23.52
C GLU A 127 -17.58 -11.18 24.32
N GLY A 128 -18.34 -10.14 23.93
CA GLY A 128 -18.33 -8.84 24.60
C GLY A 128 -17.20 -7.92 24.16
N LYS A 129 -17.34 -6.61 24.43
CA LYS A 129 -16.48 -5.54 23.91
C LYS A 129 -15.13 -5.46 24.62
N ASP A 130 -14.14 -6.19 24.12
CA ASP A 130 -12.73 -5.91 24.39
C ASP A 130 -12.07 -5.23 23.18
N ARG A 131 -11.06 -4.39 23.46
CA ARG A 131 -10.30 -3.51 22.54
C ARG A 131 -10.32 -3.94 21.07
N LEU A 132 -10.56 -2.97 20.17
CA LEU A 132 -10.43 -3.14 18.72
C LEU A 132 -9.03 -3.70 18.39
N PRO A 133 -8.93 -4.89 17.78
CA PRO A 133 -7.65 -5.38 17.27
C PRO A 133 -7.10 -4.39 16.24
N PHE A 134 -5.78 -4.17 16.21
CA PHE A 134 -5.12 -3.23 15.27
C PHE A 134 -5.61 -3.38 13.82
N MET A 135 -5.85 -4.60 13.36
CA MET A 135 -6.35 -4.84 11.99
C MET A 135 -7.75 -4.26 11.74
N VAL A 136 -8.60 -4.18 12.77
CA VAL A 136 -9.93 -3.59 12.67
C VAL A 136 -9.82 -2.07 12.58
N GLU A 137 -9.00 -1.45 13.43
CA GLU A 137 -8.71 0.00 13.35
C GLU A 137 -8.12 0.35 11.97
N TRP A 138 -7.11 -0.39 11.54
CA TRP A 138 -6.49 -0.24 10.21
C TRP A 138 -7.52 -0.35 9.08
N ALA A 139 -8.41 -1.35 9.15
CA ALA A 139 -9.45 -1.54 8.13
C ALA A 139 -10.51 -0.43 8.15
N GLN A 140 -10.88 0.09 9.33
CA GLN A 140 -11.82 1.22 9.46
C GLN A 140 -11.23 2.50 8.88
N GLU A 141 -10.00 2.83 9.25
CA GLU A 141 -9.27 4.00 8.75
C GLU A 141 -9.09 3.92 7.23
N LEU A 142 -8.64 2.77 6.72
CA LEU A 142 -8.44 2.62 5.30
C LEU A 142 -9.76 2.68 4.51
N ARG A 143 -10.84 2.11 5.04
CA ARG A 143 -12.18 2.27 4.45
C ARG A 143 -12.59 3.73 4.42
N SER A 144 -12.43 4.44 5.54
CA SER A 144 -12.80 5.84 5.68
C SER A 144 -12.09 6.71 4.64
N HIS A 145 -10.78 6.53 4.46
CA HIS A 145 -9.98 7.33 3.53
C HIS A 145 -10.25 6.98 2.05
N LEU A 146 -10.39 5.69 1.70
CA LEU A 146 -10.59 5.28 0.30
C LEU A 146 -12.06 5.33 -0.15
N PHE A 147 -12.95 4.76 0.65
CA PHE A 147 -14.33 4.44 0.27
C PHE A 147 -15.36 5.23 1.10
N GLY A 148 -14.95 5.83 2.22
CA GLY A 148 -15.82 6.55 3.14
C GLY A 148 -16.83 5.61 3.78
N ASP A 149 -18.09 5.94 3.59
CA ASP A 149 -19.20 5.14 4.10
C ASP A 149 -19.62 4.01 3.14
N ALA A 150 -19.04 3.95 1.94
CA ALA A 150 -19.37 2.91 0.98
C ALA A 150 -18.89 1.53 1.45
N VAL A 151 -19.77 0.54 1.32
CA VAL A 151 -19.45 -0.87 1.57
C VAL A 151 -19.07 -1.51 0.24
N VAL A 152 -17.77 -1.79 0.07
CA VAL A 152 -17.23 -2.39 -1.14
C VAL A 152 -17.03 -3.89 -0.92
N ARG A 153 -17.76 -4.75 -1.65
CA ARG A 153 -17.56 -6.22 -1.60
C ARG A 153 -16.90 -6.76 -2.87
N GLY A 154 -16.58 -5.90 -3.83
CA GLY A 154 -15.87 -6.23 -5.06
C GLY A 154 -15.89 -5.06 -6.03
N VAL A 155 -15.43 -5.31 -7.26
CA VAL A 155 -15.29 -4.28 -8.31
C VAL A 155 -16.61 -3.57 -8.60
N VAL A 156 -17.73 -4.29 -8.58
CA VAL A 156 -19.06 -3.74 -8.90
C VAL A 156 -19.59 -2.75 -7.86
N ASP A 157 -19.06 -2.79 -6.64
CA ASP A 157 -19.46 -1.89 -5.55
C ASP A 157 -18.51 -0.69 -5.42
N LEU A 158 -17.50 -0.59 -6.28
CA LEU A 158 -16.55 0.50 -6.22
C LEU A 158 -17.22 1.83 -6.59
N PRO A 159 -16.88 2.92 -5.88
CA PRO A 159 -17.18 4.25 -6.37
C PRO A 159 -16.43 4.49 -7.69
N ASP A 160 -16.89 5.52 -8.41
CA ASP A 160 -16.23 5.98 -9.63
C ASP A 160 -14.71 6.21 -9.39
N LEU A 161 -13.87 5.83 -10.36
CA LEU A 161 -12.42 5.93 -10.22
C LEU A 161 -11.96 7.39 -10.05
N ASP A 162 -12.69 8.37 -10.58
CA ASP A 162 -12.38 9.78 -10.36
C ASP A 162 -12.65 10.20 -8.92
N ILE A 163 -13.71 9.66 -8.30
CA ILE A 163 -13.95 9.84 -6.86
C ILE A 163 -12.82 9.20 -6.05
N LEU A 164 -12.37 7.99 -6.43
CA LEU A 164 -11.22 7.35 -5.77
C LEU A 164 -9.94 8.15 -5.92
N ARG A 165 -9.65 8.68 -7.13
CA ARG A 165 -8.49 9.55 -7.38
C ARG A 165 -8.53 10.78 -6.46
N GLN A 166 -9.67 11.45 -6.38
CA GLN A 166 -9.85 12.61 -5.52
C GLN A 166 -9.55 12.26 -4.06
N ARG A 167 -10.14 11.19 -3.54
CA ARG A 167 -9.94 10.78 -2.14
C ARG A 167 -8.52 10.33 -1.82
N ILE A 168 -7.89 9.63 -2.76
CA ILE A 168 -6.47 9.25 -2.63
C ILE A 168 -5.58 10.50 -2.57
N ALA A 169 -5.90 11.54 -3.35
CA ALA A 169 -5.17 12.80 -3.28
C ALA A 169 -5.43 13.54 -1.96
N GLU A 170 -6.68 13.59 -1.49
CA GLU A 170 -7.08 14.24 -0.24
C GLU A 170 -6.46 13.57 1.01
N HIS A 171 -6.29 12.25 0.98
CA HIS A 171 -5.80 11.46 2.11
C HIS A 171 -4.44 10.80 1.85
N ALA A 172 -3.62 11.39 0.97
CA ALA A 172 -2.38 10.76 0.49
C ALA A 172 -1.42 10.41 1.65
N THR A 173 -1.29 11.31 2.63
CA THR A 173 -0.43 11.14 3.80
C THR A 173 -0.95 10.05 4.72
N GLU A 174 -2.25 10.05 5.02
CA GLU A 174 -2.87 9.03 5.88
C GLU A 174 -2.75 7.64 5.26
N LEU A 175 -2.95 7.53 3.94
CA LEU A 175 -2.78 6.27 3.22
C LEU A 175 -1.33 5.76 3.27
N ASP A 176 -0.33 6.65 3.12
CA ASP A 176 1.08 6.30 3.30
C ASP A 176 1.36 5.80 4.72
N LEU A 177 0.80 6.45 5.75
CA LEU A 177 0.92 6.02 7.15
C LEU A 177 0.27 4.65 7.41
N GLN A 178 -0.86 4.34 6.77
CA GLN A 178 -1.51 3.04 6.89
C GLN A 178 -0.69 1.92 6.23
N GLU A 179 -0.04 2.20 5.10
CA GLU A 179 0.90 1.28 4.47
C GLU A 179 2.09 1.00 5.39
N GLU A 180 2.76 2.05 5.87
CA GLU A 180 3.94 1.94 6.75
C GLU A 180 3.63 1.22 8.06
N SER A 181 2.52 1.57 8.71
CA SER A 181 2.11 0.99 9.99
C SER A 181 1.94 -0.53 9.89
N LEU A 182 1.30 -1.00 8.82
CA LEU A 182 1.10 -2.43 8.60
C LEU A 182 2.41 -3.14 8.22
N THR A 183 3.25 -2.51 7.37
CA THR A 183 4.58 -3.04 7.03
C THR A 183 5.49 -3.20 8.26
N TYR A 184 5.55 -2.18 9.12
CA TYR A 184 6.48 -2.16 10.25
C TYR A 184 6.09 -3.13 11.35
N ARG A 185 4.78 -3.29 11.61
CA ARG A 185 4.25 -4.26 12.57
C ARG A 185 4.38 -5.70 12.10
N SER A 186 4.28 -5.94 10.79
CA SER A 186 4.46 -7.28 10.22
C SER A 186 5.94 -7.70 10.18
N SER A 187 6.86 -6.75 10.11
CA SER A 187 8.32 -7.00 10.09
C SER A 187 8.96 -7.12 11.48
N ALA A 188 8.19 -6.98 12.56
CA ALA A 188 8.70 -6.97 13.94
C ALA A 188 8.63 -8.35 14.65
N VAL A 189 8.45 -9.43 13.88
CA VAL A 189 8.30 -10.81 14.36
C VAL A 189 9.48 -11.66 13.90
#